data_AF-A0A3B0J882-F1
#
_entry.id   AF-A0A3B0J882-F1
#
_cell.length_a   1.000
_cell.length_b   1.000
_cell.length_c   1.000
_cell.angle_alpha   90.00
_cell.angle_beta   90.00
_cell.angle_gamma   90.00
#
_symmetry.space_group_name_H-M   'P 1'
#
loop_
_entity.id
_entity.type
_entity.pdbx_description
1 polymer ?
#
loop_
_entity_poly.entity_id
_entity_poly.type
_entity_poly.pdbx_seq_one_letter_code
_entity_poly.pdbx_strand_id
1 'polypeptide(L)' 'MLAGSLTKRITLSKFKIIRDDLGGEKVITEKVSEVWAKAEAISNRKIRTAE' A
#
# COMPACT_ATOMS: atom_id res chain seq x y z
N MET A 1 -20.25 -3.63 -8.74
CA MET A 1 -19.31 -4.28 -7.78
C MET A 1 -19.92 -5.62 -7.38
N LEU A 2 -19.17 -6.73 -7.47
CA LEU A 2 -19.66 -8.04 -7.03
C LEU A 2 -19.83 -8.04 -5.51
N ALA A 3 -20.98 -8.47 -5.00
CA ALA A 3 -21.22 -8.59 -3.57
C ALA A 3 -20.18 -9.53 -2.92
N GLY A 4 -19.61 -9.14 -1.79
CA GLY A 4 -18.65 -9.96 -1.04
C GLY A 4 -17.21 -9.98 -1.59
N SER A 5 -16.87 -9.17 -2.60
CA SER A 5 -15.53 -9.19 -3.19
C SER A 5 -14.42 -8.64 -2.29
N LEU A 6 -14.76 -7.90 -1.23
CA LEU A 6 -13.81 -7.28 -0.30
C LEU A 6 -13.61 -8.17 0.95
N THR A 7 -12.78 -9.20 0.82
CA THR A 7 -12.59 -10.23 1.85
C THR A 7 -11.35 -10.04 2.73
N LYS A 8 -10.52 -9.02 2.46
CA LYS A 8 -9.25 -8.79 3.16
C LYS A 8 -9.26 -7.45 3.86
N ARG A 9 -8.70 -7.38 5.07
CA ARG A 9 -8.37 -6.12 5.76
C ARG A 9 -6.97 -5.67 5.32
N ILE A 10 -6.83 -4.43 4.88
CA ILE A 10 -5.55 -3.82 4.55
C ILE A 10 -5.36 -2.52 5.31
N THR A 11 -4.10 -2.20 5.61
CA THR A 11 -3.73 -0.92 6.21
C THR A 11 -3.34 0.07 5.12
N LEU A 12 -4.10 1.16 5.01
CA LEU A 12 -3.72 2.29 4.18
C LEU A 12 -2.70 3.12 4.94
N SER A 13 -1.56 3.39 4.29
CA SER A 13 -0.52 4.24 4.83
C SER A 13 -0.17 5.34 3.83
N LYS A 14 0.17 6.52 4.34
CA LYS A 14 0.63 7.66 3.55
C LYS A 14 2.11 7.88 3.80
N PHE A 15 2.86 8.10 2.73
CA PHE A 15 4.25 8.55 2.85
C PHE A 15 4.27 10.05 3.14
N LYS A 16 5.06 10.43 4.14
CA LYS A 16 5.30 11.82 4.51
C LYS A 16 6.80 12.05 4.53
N ILE A 17 7.23 13.12 3.85
CA ILE A 17 8.61 13.58 3.91
C ILE A 17 8.68 14.54 5.10
N ILE A 18 9.57 14.25 6.03
CA ILE A 18 9.91 15.13 7.15
C ILE A 18 11.33 15.62 6.91
N ARG A 19 11.55 16.92 7.10
CA ARG A 19 12.88 17.50 7.14
C ARG A 19 13.31 17.69 8.58
N ASP A 20 14.53 17.30 8.90
CA ASP A 20 15.15 17.66 10.17
C ASP A 20 15.66 19.11 10.16
N ASP A 21 16.07 19.60 11.33
CA ASP A 21 16.53 20.98 11.52
C ASP A 21 17.83 21.30 10.76
N LEU A 22 18.54 20.27 10.26
CA LEU A 22 19.76 20.38 9.46
C LEU A 22 19.49 20.19 7.95
N GLY A 23 18.22 20.06 7.55
CA GLY A 23 17.80 19.92 6.15
C GLY A 23 17.83 18.48 5.61
N GLY A 24 18.11 17.49 6.44
CA GLY A 24 18.02 16.07 6.08
C GLY A 24 16.58 15.63 5.84
N GLU A 25 16.34 14.94 4.72
CA GLU A 25 15.01 14.41 4.38
C GLU A 25 14.85 12.97 4.84
N LYS A 26 13.74 12.70 5.52
CA LYS A 26 13.33 11.35 5.92
C LYS A 26 11.93 11.06 5.41
N VAL A 27 11.78 9.94 4.70
CA VAL A 27 10.46 9.41 4.34
C VAL A 27 9.95 8.55 5.49
N ILE A 28 8.82 8.93 6.06
CA ILE A 28 8.11 8.14 7.06
C ILE A 28 6.80 7.62 6.48
N THR A 29 6.34 6.50 7.02
CA THR A 29 5.06 5.89 6.68
C THR A 29 4.11 6.11 7.83
N GLU A 30 3.01 6.82 7.58
CA GLU A 30 1.97 7.11 8.57
C GLU A 30 0.73 6.27 8.29
N LYS A 31 0.23 5.55 9.30
CA LYS A 31 -1.01 4.77 9.20
C LYS A 31 -2.20 5.73 9.08
N VAL A 32 -3.00 5.56 8.03
CA VAL A 32 -4.21 6.37 7.80
C VAL A 32 -5.45 5.66 8.31
N SER A 33 -5.69 4.42 7.87
CA SER A 33 -6.89 3.66 8.26
C SER A 33 -6.77 2.18 7.89
N GLU A 34 -7.68 1.36 8.41
CA GLU A 34 -7.85 -0.04 7.99
C GLU A 34 -9.16 -0.19 7.21
N VAL A 35 -9.07 -0.73 6.00
CA VAL A 35 -10.20 -0.86 5.08
C VAL A 35 -10.37 -2.29 4.56
N TRP A 36 -11.57 -2.62 4.11
CA TRP A 36 -11.83 -3.86 3.38
C TRP A 36 -11.41 -3.71 1.91
N ALA A 37 -10.68 -4.67 1.39
CA ALA A 37 -10.16 -4.69 0.04
C ALA A 37 -10.28 -6.08 -0.61
N LYS A 38 -10.28 -6.09 -1.94
CA LYS A 38 -10.02 -7.28 -2.74
C LYS A 38 -8.53 -7.32 -3.05
N ALA A 39 -7.81 -8.30 -2.54
CA ALA A 39 -6.38 -8.48 -2.81
C ALA A 39 -6.10 -9.95 -3.17
N GLU A 40 -5.37 -10.17 -4.25
CA GLU A 40 -4.98 -11.49 -4.76
C GLU A 40 -3.47 -11.48 -5.04
N ALA A 41 -2.78 -12.57 -4.69
CA ALA A 41 -1.37 -12.72 -5.01
C ALA A 41 -1.20 -12.87 -6.53
N ILE A 42 -0.25 -12.14 -7.10
CA ILE A 42 0.11 -12.28 -8.51
C ILE A 42 1.08 -13.47 -8.63
N SER A 43 0.83 -14.38 -9.58
CA SER A 43 1.76 -15.49 -9.82
C SER A 43 3.06 -14.99 -10.47
N ASN A 44 4.19 -15.59 -10.11
CA ASN A 44 5.51 -15.24 -10.65
C ASN A 44 5.57 -15.26 -12.20
N ARG A 45 4.77 -16.13 -12.84
CA ARG A 45 4.63 -16.19 -14.31
C ARG A 45 4.02 -14.90 -14.87
N LYS A 46 3.06 -14.30 -14.18
CA LYS A 46 2.40 -13.05 -14.60
C LYS A 46 3.29 -11.82 -14.41
N ILE A 47 4.21 -11.85 -13.43
CA ILE A 47 5.22 -10.80 -13.24
C ILE A 47 6.22 -10.79 -14.41
N ARG A 48 6.63 -11.97 -14.89
CA ARG A 48 7.66 -12.12 -15.95
C ARG A 48 7.20 -11.76 -17.37
N THR A 49 5.91 -11.55 -17.61
CA THR A 49 5.36 -11.27 -18.96
C THR A 49 4.61 -9.93 -18.97
N ALA A 50 4.83 -9.09 -17.96
CA ALA A 50 4.21 -7.77 -17.83
C ALA A 50 5.11 -6.62 -18.32
N GLU A 51 6.33 -6.93 -18.79
CA GLU A 51 7.16 -6.05 -19.63
C GLU A 51 6.85 -6.23 -21.12
#